data_AF-A0A2C9UAL6-F1
#
_entry.id   AF-A0A2C9UAL6-F1
#
_cell.length_a   1.000
_cell.length_b   1.000
_cell.length_c   1.000
_cell.angle_alpha   90.00
_cell.angle_beta   90.00
_cell.angle_gamma   90.00
#
_symmetry.space_group_name_H-M   'P 1'
#
loop_
_entity.id
_entity.type
_entity.pdbx_description
1 polymer ?
#
loop_
_entity_poly.entity_id
_entity_poly.type
_entity_poly.pdbx_seq_one_letter_code
_entity_poly.pdbx_strand_id
1 'polypeptide(L)'
;MGVANNITALLNFVAFLCSIPIIASGIWLASKPDNECIHYFRWPIIVLGILVLLVSLAGFVGAYWYKETLIAFYLCCMAILIGLLLILLVFAFVVTRADGGYDVPGRGYKEYRVEGFSSWLRNHVVNSKNWVKIRNCLAESDVCSKLGQNYLTADQFIVAHISPLQSGCCKPPTVCGYNYVNPTLWLNPTNPTSDPDCYLWNNDQSQLCYNCNSCKAGLLGNLRKEWRKANVILIVTVVVLIWVYLIACSAFKNAQTEDLFRRYKQGWA
;
A
#
# COMPACT_ATOMS: atom_id res chain seq x y z
N MET A 1 7.74 33.95 25.35
CA MET A 1 8.83 32.97 25.11
C MET A 1 8.43 31.54 25.47
N GLY A 2 7.86 31.24 26.65
CA GLY A 2 7.48 29.86 27.02
C GLY A 2 6.39 29.20 26.18
N VAL A 3 5.33 29.94 25.80
CA VAL A 3 4.18 29.38 25.06
C VAL A 3 4.57 28.97 23.62
N ALA A 4 5.34 29.81 22.91
CA ALA A 4 5.79 29.52 21.55
C ALA A 4 6.73 28.30 21.49
N ASN A 5 7.62 28.14 22.47
CA ASN A 5 8.52 27.00 22.52
C ASN A 5 7.76 25.68 22.79
N ASN A 6 6.75 25.74 23.67
CA ASN A 6 5.88 24.59 23.95
C ASN A 6 5.03 24.19 22.74
N ILE A 7 4.54 25.16 21.95
CA ILE A 7 3.78 24.89 20.72
C ILE A 7 4.68 24.20 19.68
N THR A 8 5.89 24.71 19.44
CA THR A 8 6.82 24.11 18.47
C THR A 8 7.26 22.70 18.89
N ALA A 9 7.51 22.49 20.19
CA ALA A 9 7.81 21.16 20.72
C ALA A 9 6.64 20.19 20.54
N LEU A 10 5.41 20.64 20.80
CA LEU A 10 4.19 19.84 20.60
C LEU A 10 3.97 19.47 19.13
N LEU A 11 4.12 20.44 18.22
CA LEU A 11 3.95 20.21 16.78
C LEU A 11 4.97 19.20 16.23
N ASN A 12 6.23 19.31 16.65
CA ASN A 12 7.27 18.33 16.30
C ASN A 12 7.01 16.95 16.90
N PHE A 13 6.47 16.89 18.13
CA PHE A 13 6.07 15.63 18.74
C PHE A 13 4.93 14.96 17.97
N VAL A 14 3.92 15.72 17.53
CA VAL A 14 2.84 15.19 16.70
C VAL A 14 3.36 14.71 15.34
N ALA A 15 4.26 15.47 14.70
CA ALA A 15 4.89 15.07 13.44
C ALA A 15 5.73 13.78 13.61
N PHE A 16 6.45 13.65 14.72
CA PHE A 16 7.18 12.44 15.07
C PHE A 16 6.21 11.25 15.24
N LEU A 17 5.12 11.42 15.98
CA LEU A 17 4.09 10.38 16.13
C LEU A 17 3.48 9.98 14.79
N CYS A 18 3.33 10.91 13.84
CA CYS A 18 2.85 10.63 12.48
C CYS A 18 3.84 9.79 11.65
N SER A 19 5.14 9.83 11.94
CA SER A 19 6.11 8.99 11.23
C SER A 19 5.94 7.49 11.54
N ILE A 20 5.50 7.17 12.75
CA ILE A 20 5.31 5.78 13.23
C ILE A 20 4.29 5.02 12.37
N PRO A 21 3.03 5.48 12.16
CA PRO A 21 2.06 4.77 11.34
C PRO A 21 2.49 4.69 9.86
N ILE A 22 3.22 5.68 9.32
CA ILE A 22 3.75 5.61 7.96
C ILE A 22 4.74 4.45 7.85
N ILE A 23 5.74 4.43 8.72
CA ILE A 23 6.78 3.39 8.71
C ILE A 23 6.15 2.01 8.99
N ALA A 24 5.27 1.93 10.00
CA ALA A 24 4.57 0.69 10.34
C ALA A 24 3.70 0.18 9.18
N SER A 25 3.00 1.05 8.47
CA SER A 25 2.23 0.66 7.28
C SER A 25 3.13 0.16 6.15
N GLY A 26 4.29 0.79 5.95
CA GLY A 26 5.30 0.35 4.98
C GLY A 26 5.90 -1.01 5.32
N ILE A 27 6.22 -1.26 6.60
CA ILE A 27 6.72 -2.55 7.09
C ILE A 27 5.62 -3.62 7.04
N TRP A 28 4.39 -3.30 7.42
CA TRP A 28 3.27 -4.24 7.33
C TRP A 28 2.98 -4.64 5.88
N LEU A 29 3.08 -3.69 4.94
CA LEU A 29 2.95 -3.97 3.52
C LEU A 29 4.13 -4.83 3.04
N ALA A 30 5.34 -4.55 3.52
CA ALA A 30 6.55 -5.31 3.23
C ALA A 30 6.51 -6.78 3.65
N SER A 31 5.84 -7.09 4.76
CA SER A 31 5.79 -8.42 5.36
C SER A 31 4.68 -9.29 4.78
N LYS A 32 3.99 -8.83 3.74
CA LYS A 32 2.97 -9.62 3.05
C LYS A 32 3.63 -10.51 2.00
N PRO A 33 3.28 -11.82 1.95
CA PRO A 33 3.98 -12.79 1.13
C PRO A 33 4.00 -12.42 -0.36
N ASP A 34 2.95 -11.79 -0.86
CA ASP A 34 2.87 -11.31 -2.24
C ASP A 34 3.66 -10.01 -2.49
N ASN A 35 3.77 -9.13 -1.49
CA ASN A 35 4.60 -7.93 -1.57
C ASN A 35 6.09 -8.25 -1.35
N GLU A 36 6.44 -9.32 -0.64
CA GLU A 36 7.83 -9.80 -0.53
C GLU A 36 8.38 -10.18 -1.90
N CYS A 37 7.54 -10.76 -2.75
CA CYS A 37 7.88 -11.06 -4.15
C CYS A 37 8.01 -9.81 -5.04
N ILE A 38 7.58 -8.62 -4.58
CA ILE A 38 7.55 -7.37 -5.34
C ILE A 38 8.35 -6.27 -4.62
N HIS A 39 9.61 -6.09 -5.00
CA HIS A 39 10.50 -5.15 -4.34
C HIS A 39 10.17 -3.66 -4.53
N TYR A 40 9.37 -3.29 -5.54
CA TYR A 40 9.32 -1.90 -6.04
C TYR A 40 8.52 -0.92 -5.15
N PHE A 41 7.50 -1.39 -4.43
CA PHE A 41 6.55 -0.50 -3.73
C PHE A 41 6.78 -0.34 -2.24
N ARG A 42 7.56 -1.24 -1.64
CA ARG A 42 7.90 -1.19 -0.22
C ARG A 42 8.75 0.04 0.13
N TRP A 43 9.77 0.30 -0.67
CA TRP A 43 10.81 1.28 -0.34
C TRP A 43 10.34 2.74 -0.34
N PRO A 44 9.54 3.23 -1.30
CA PRO A 44 9.13 4.63 -1.32
C PRO A 44 8.41 5.09 -0.05
N ILE A 45 7.51 4.27 0.50
CA ILE A 45 6.73 4.62 1.71
C ILE A 45 7.65 4.61 2.94
N ILE A 46 8.49 3.58 3.09
CA ILE A 46 9.40 3.46 4.23
C ILE A 46 10.43 4.60 4.23
N VAL A 47 11.03 4.91 3.07
CA VAL A 47 12.01 6.00 2.94
C VAL A 47 11.39 7.34 3.31
N LEU A 48 10.18 7.65 2.82
CA LEU A 48 9.50 8.89 3.20
C LEU A 48 9.15 8.93 4.69
N GLY A 49 8.71 7.81 5.28
CA GLY A 49 8.47 7.71 6.71
C GLY A 49 9.72 8.03 7.54
N ILE A 50 10.88 7.48 7.15
CA ILE A 50 12.17 7.76 7.79
C ILE A 50 12.56 9.24 7.61
N LEU A 51 12.35 9.83 6.43
CA LEU A 51 12.64 11.25 6.22
C LEU A 51 11.77 12.15 7.10
N VAL A 52 10.48 11.84 7.24
CA VAL A 52 9.58 12.56 8.17
C VAL A 52 10.09 12.45 9.62
N LEU A 53 10.54 11.26 10.03
CA LEU A 53 11.13 11.05 11.35
C LEU A 53 12.38 11.92 11.54
N LEU A 54 13.33 11.90 10.60
CA LEU A 54 14.56 12.70 10.69
C LEU A 54 14.27 14.20 10.75
N VAL A 55 13.35 14.70 9.93
CA VAL A 55 12.96 16.12 9.93
C VAL A 55 12.26 16.50 11.25
N SER A 56 11.44 15.61 11.81
CA SER A 56 10.80 15.86 13.11
C SER A 56 11.83 15.95 14.25
N LEU A 57 12.87 15.10 14.25
CA LEU A 57 13.98 15.17 15.21
C LEU A 57 14.80 16.46 15.04
N ALA A 58 15.09 16.86 13.80
CA ALA A 58 15.75 18.13 13.52
C ALA A 58 14.92 19.33 14.02
N GLY A 59 13.58 19.24 13.96
CA GLY A 59 12.67 20.24 14.51
C GLY A 59 12.81 20.43 16.03
N PHE A 60 13.04 19.36 16.79
CA PHE A 60 13.33 19.46 18.22
C PHE A 60 14.65 20.19 18.50
N VAL A 61 15.71 19.90 17.73
CA VAL A 61 17.00 20.60 17.86
C VAL A 61 16.88 22.08 17.45
N GLY A 62 16.09 22.36 16.42
CA GLY A 62 15.86 23.73 15.92
C GLY A 62 15.16 24.64 16.92
N ALA A 63 14.29 24.10 17.79
CA ALA A 63 13.63 24.86 18.86
C ALA A 63 14.62 25.43 19.90
N TYR A 64 15.81 24.81 20.06
CA TYR A 64 16.81 25.28 21.01
C TYR A 64 17.71 26.41 20.45
N TRP A 65 17.89 26.48 19.13
CA TRP A 65 18.91 27.37 18.52
C TRP A 65 18.36 28.70 18.01
N TYR A 66 17.04 28.91 18.03
CA TYR A 66 16.32 30.16 17.72
C TYR A 66 16.85 30.93 16.48
N LYS A 67 17.35 30.22 15.47
CA LYS A 67 17.79 30.82 14.20
C LYS A 67 16.63 30.79 13.21
N GLU A 68 16.17 31.97 12.80
CA GLU A 68 15.08 32.14 11.81
C GLU A 68 15.32 31.33 10.52
N THR A 69 16.57 31.27 10.06
CA THR A 69 16.96 30.52 8.85
C THR A 69 16.75 29.01 8.99
N LEU A 70 16.96 28.46 10.18
CA LEU A 70 16.79 27.03 10.45
C LEU A 70 15.31 26.64 10.48
N ILE A 71 14.45 27.49 11.04
CA ILE A 71 13.00 27.30 11.07
C ILE A 71 12.42 27.40 9.65
N ALA A 72 12.87 28.37 8.86
CA ALA A 72 12.48 28.50 7.45
C ALA A 72 12.89 27.27 6.61
N PHE A 73 14.10 26.75 6.81
CA PHE A 73 14.58 25.53 6.16
C PHE A 73 13.73 24.30 6.56
N TYR A 74 13.44 24.15 7.85
CA TYR A 74 12.55 23.10 8.35
C TYR A 74 11.16 23.13 7.68
N LEU A 75 10.52 24.30 7.60
CA LEU A 75 9.22 24.46 6.95
C LEU A 75 9.29 24.10 5.46
N CYS A 76 10.38 24.45 4.78
CA CYS A 76 10.61 24.07 3.38
C CYS A 76 10.71 22.55 3.21
N CYS A 77 11.53 21.88 4.04
CA CYS A 77 11.65 20.41 4.03
C CYS A 77 10.31 19.71 4.32
N MET A 78 9.56 20.19 5.30
CA MET A 78 8.23 19.64 5.63
C MET A 78 7.23 19.82 4.48
N ALA A 79 7.24 20.97 3.80
CA ALA A 79 6.38 21.20 2.63
C ALA A 79 6.70 20.22 1.49
N ILE A 80 7.98 20.00 1.20
CA ILE A 80 8.43 19.04 0.18
C ILE A 80 7.99 17.62 0.55
N LEU A 81 8.15 17.20 1.80
CA LEU A 81 7.72 15.87 2.25
C LEU A 81 6.21 15.68 2.14
N ILE A 82 5.41 16.67 2.55
CA ILE A 82 3.95 16.63 2.38
C ILE A 82 3.59 16.54 0.90
N GLY A 83 4.24 17.32 0.04
CA GLY A 83 4.05 17.25 -1.42
C GLY A 83 4.36 15.87 -2.00
N LEU A 84 5.47 15.26 -1.61
CA LEU A 84 5.84 13.90 -2.04
C LEU A 84 4.84 12.85 -1.56
N LEU A 85 4.37 12.95 -0.32
CA LEU A 85 3.33 12.07 0.23
C LEU A 85 2.01 12.21 -0.54
N LEU A 86 1.60 13.45 -0.87
CA LEU A 86 0.41 13.71 -1.68
C LEU A 86 0.53 13.13 -3.09
N ILE A 87 1.69 13.26 -3.74
CA ILE A 87 1.94 12.66 -5.05
C ILE A 87 1.80 11.15 -4.97
N LEU A 88 2.40 10.51 -3.97
CA LEU A 88 2.25 9.06 -3.76
C LEU A 88 0.80 8.65 -3.48
N LEU A 89 0.06 9.43 -2.69
CA LEU A 89 -1.35 9.18 -2.40
C LEU A 89 -2.20 9.20 -3.68
N VAL A 90 -2.05 10.25 -4.50
CA VAL A 90 -2.78 10.39 -5.77
C VAL A 90 -2.39 9.26 -6.71
N PHE A 91 -1.10 8.96 -6.82
CA PHE A 91 -0.59 7.88 -7.64
C PHE A 91 -1.17 6.51 -7.22
N ALA A 92 -1.11 6.18 -5.92
CA ALA A 92 -1.66 4.95 -5.38
C ALA A 92 -3.18 4.86 -5.61
N PHE A 93 -3.91 5.97 -5.46
CA PHE A 93 -5.34 6.02 -5.74
C PHE A 93 -5.66 5.74 -7.21
N VAL A 94 -4.95 6.39 -8.14
CA VAL A 94 -5.14 6.20 -9.59
C VAL A 94 -4.88 4.76 -9.99
N VAL A 95 -3.76 4.19 -9.54
CA VAL A 95 -3.36 2.82 -9.85
C VAL A 95 -4.33 1.80 -9.25
N THR A 96 -4.85 2.05 -8.05
CA THR A 96 -5.77 1.15 -7.35
C THR A 96 -7.24 1.43 -7.60
N ARG A 97 -7.60 2.31 -8.55
CA ARG A 97 -9.01 2.66 -8.86
C ARG A 97 -9.76 1.55 -9.59
N ALA A 98 -9.18 0.98 -10.65
CA ALA A 98 -9.81 -0.01 -11.55
C ALA A 98 -9.85 -1.42 -10.94
N ASP A 99 -11.06 -1.99 -10.83
CA ASP A 99 -11.30 -3.30 -10.21
C ASP A 99 -11.46 -4.38 -11.28
N GLY A 100 -10.64 -5.42 -11.24
CA GLY A 100 -10.77 -6.58 -12.11
C GLY A 100 -11.66 -7.68 -11.54
N GLY A 101 -12.23 -7.50 -10.36
CA GLY A 101 -13.06 -8.50 -9.70
C GLY A 101 -14.46 -8.63 -10.29
N TYR A 102 -14.93 -9.87 -10.46
CA TYR A 102 -16.31 -10.20 -10.81
C TYR A 102 -16.86 -11.27 -9.86
N ASP A 103 -18.16 -11.20 -9.59
CA ASP A 103 -18.86 -12.17 -8.76
C ASP A 103 -19.17 -13.44 -9.58
N VAL A 104 -18.97 -14.61 -8.97
CA VAL A 104 -19.28 -15.90 -9.59
C VAL A 104 -20.63 -16.39 -9.04
N PRO A 105 -21.61 -16.72 -9.89
CA PRO A 105 -22.91 -17.20 -9.45
C PRO A 105 -22.80 -18.41 -8.50
N GLY A 106 -23.48 -18.33 -7.35
CA GLY A 106 -23.51 -19.41 -6.35
C GLY A 106 -22.22 -19.60 -5.57
N ARG A 107 -21.26 -18.66 -5.63
CA ARG A 107 -20.00 -18.71 -4.86
C ARG A 107 -19.88 -17.52 -3.91
N GLY A 108 -19.32 -17.73 -2.73
CA GLY A 108 -19.00 -16.69 -1.75
C GLY A 108 -17.73 -15.89 -2.05
N TYR A 109 -17.00 -16.25 -3.11
CA TYR A 109 -15.76 -15.60 -3.52
C TYR A 109 -15.87 -14.93 -4.89
N LYS A 110 -14.98 -13.97 -5.13
CA LYS A 110 -14.82 -13.29 -6.41
C LYS A 110 -13.67 -13.89 -7.21
N GLU A 111 -13.80 -13.84 -8.52
CA GLU A 111 -12.70 -14.11 -9.46
C GLU A 111 -12.24 -12.80 -10.09
N TYR A 112 -11.06 -12.79 -10.70
CA TYR A 112 -10.42 -11.57 -11.15
C TYR A 112 -9.93 -11.73 -12.59
N ARG A 113 -10.09 -10.69 -13.41
CA ARG A 113 -9.51 -10.61 -14.76
C ARG A 113 -8.43 -9.54 -14.79
N VAL A 114 -7.31 -9.87 -15.45
CA VAL A 114 -6.16 -8.95 -15.58
C VAL A 114 -6.56 -7.65 -16.30
N GLU A 115 -7.50 -7.73 -17.24
CA GLU A 115 -7.95 -6.61 -18.07
C GLU A 115 -8.72 -5.54 -17.30
N GLY A 116 -9.34 -5.87 -16.16
CA GLY A 116 -10.07 -4.89 -15.35
C GLY A 116 -9.18 -4.07 -14.41
N PHE A 117 -7.86 -4.33 -14.37
CA PHE A 117 -6.91 -3.55 -13.59
C PHE A 117 -6.26 -2.44 -14.42
N SER A 118 -5.68 -1.45 -13.73
CA SER A 118 -5.04 -0.30 -14.38
C SER A 118 -3.85 -0.74 -15.26
N SER A 119 -3.69 -0.06 -16.41
CA SER A 119 -2.63 -0.36 -17.37
C SER A 119 -1.24 -0.33 -16.74
N TRP A 120 -1.04 0.60 -15.81
CA TRP A 120 0.23 0.71 -15.09
C TRP A 120 0.49 -0.53 -14.21
N LEU A 121 -0.50 -0.98 -13.45
CA LEU A 121 -0.34 -2.14 -12.56
C LEU A 121 -0.08 -3.41 -13.36
N ARG A 122 -0.83 -3.60 -14.46
CA ARG A 122 -0.63 -4.70 -15.41
C ARG A 122 0.79 -4.68 -16.01
N ASN A 123 1.24 -3.54 -16.51
CA ASN A 123 2.52 -3.46 -17.22
C ASN A 123 3.74 -3.54 -16.30
N HIS A 124 3.61 -3.16 -15.02
CA HIS A 124 4.74 -3.15 -14.10
C HIS A 124 4.86 -4.45 -13.28
N VAL A 125 3.73 -5.03 -12.86
CA VAL A 125 3.70 -6.24 -12.04
C VAL A 125 3.64 -7.51 -12.89
N VAL A 126 2.80 -7.52 -13.93
CA VAL A 126 2.49 -8.73 -14.72
C VAL A 126 3.34 -8.83 -16.00
N ASN A 127 4.40 -8.03 -16.11
CA ASN A 127 5.33 -8.13 -17.24
C ASN A 127 6.01 -9.50 -17.27
N SER A 128 6.13 -10.10 -18.46
CA SER A 128 6.63 -11.47 -18.64
C SER A 128 8.00 -11.71 -18.01
N LYS A 129 8.91 -10.74 -18.08
CA LYS A 129 10.26 -10.83 -17.50
C LYS A 129 10.25 -10.85 -15.96
N ASN A 130 9.35 -10.10 -15.33
CA ASN A 130 9.25 -10.03 -13.87
C ASN A 130 8.42 -11.19 -13.31
N TRP A 131 7.43 -11.66 -14.08
CA TRP A 131 6.51 -12.71 -13.67
C TRP A 131 7.21 -14.02 -13.31
N VAL A 132 8.30 -14.38 -14.00
CA VAL A 132 9.07 -15.60 -13.70
C VAL A 132 9.63 -15.58 -12.28
N LYS A 133 10.06 -14.43 -11.78
CA LYS A 133 10.55 -14.29 -10.40
C LYS A 133 9.40 -14.34 -9.40
N ILE A 134 8.32 -13.62 -9.71
CA ILE A 134 7.13 -13.53 -8.84
C ILE A 134 6.47 -14.91 -8.69
N ARG A 135 6.28 -15.65 -9.80
CA ARG A 135 5.64 -16.97 -9.76
C ARG A 135 6.45 -17.97 -8.92
N ASN A 136 7.78 -17.94 -9.00
CA ASN A 136 8.64 -18.85 -8.23
C ASN A 136 8.54 -18.54 -6.74
N CYS A 137 8.54 -17.25 -6.39
CA CYS A 137 8.33 -16.78 -5.02
C CYS A 137 6.92 -17.14 -4.49
N LEU A 138 5.88 -17.03 -5.32
CA LEU A 138 4.53 -17.46 -4.96
C LEU A 138 4.41 -18.98 -4.79
N ALA A 139 5.10 -19.76 -5.62
CA ALA A 139 5.10 -21.22 -5.52
C ALA A 139 5.78 -21.75 -4.25
N GLU A 140 6.78 -21.03 -3.76
CA GLU A 140 7.43 -21.30 -2.47
C GLU A 140 6.59 -20.84 -1.26
N SER A 141 5.59 -19.98 -1.48
CA SER A 141 4.74 -19.46 -0.41
C SER A 141 3.68 -20.46 0.06
N ASP A 142 3.38 -20.46 1.36
CA ASP A 142 2.36 -21.34 1.96
C ASP A 142 0.90 -20.93 1.65
N VAL A 143 0.66 -19.99 0.72
CA VAL A 143 -0.68 -19.43 0.50
C VAL A 143 -1.70 -20.49 0.07
N CYS A 144 -1.30 -21.37 -0.86
CA CYS A 144 -2.17 -22.45 -1.34
C CYS A 144 -2.20 -23.66 -0.40
N SER A 145 -1.09 -23.96 0.28
CA SER A 145 -1.03 -25.01 1.31
C SER A 145 -2.00 -24.71 2.46
N LYS A 146 -2.01 -23.47 2.97
CA LYS A 146 -2.96 -23.01 4.00
C LYS A 146 -4.41 -23.10 3.54
N LEU A 147 -4.70 -22.90 2.26
CA LEU A 147 -6.05 -23.01 1.74
C LEU A 147 -6.55 -24.47 1.80
N GLY A 148 -5.68 -25.43 1.42
CA GLY A 148 -5.99 -26.86 1.48
C GLY A 148 -6.27 -27.37 2.90
N GLN A 149 -5.62 -26.77 3.91
CA GLN A 149 -5.83 -27.15 5.32
C GLN A 149 -7.08 -26.53 5.95
N ASN A 150 -7.46 -25.31 5.54
CA ASN A 150 -8.53 -24.56 6.19
C ASN A 150 -9.95 -24.94 5.72
N TYR A 151 -10.08 -25.55 4.54
CA TYR A 151 -11.38 -25.90 3.94
C TYR A 151 -11.41 -27.37 3.55
N LEU A 152 -12.06 -28.20 4.37
CA LEU A 152 -12.08 -29.64 4.19
C LEU A 152 -13.25 -30.13 3.31
N THR A 153 -14.35 -29.37 3.27
CA THR A 153 -15.58 -29.78 2.56
C THR A 153 -15.95 -28.81 1.44
N ALA A 154 -16.65 -29.32 0.42
CA ALA A 154 -17.08 -28.53 -0.74
C ALA A 154 -18.02 -27.40 -0.34
N ASP A 155 -18.98 -27.66 0.55
CA ASP A 155 -19.96 -26.66 1.00
C ASP A 155 -19.28 -25.51 1.72
N GLN A 156 -18.31 -25.81 2.61
CA GLN A 156 -17.50 -24.79 3.27
C GLN A 156 -16.69 -23.98 2.27
N PHE A 157 -16.09 -24.61 1.26
CA PHE A 157 -15.29 -23.93 0.25
C PHE A 157 -16.13 -23.04 -0.67
N ILE A 158 -17.35 -23.45 -1.04
CA ILE A 158 -18.24 -22.71 -1.93
C ILE A 158 -18.69 -21.39 -1.31
N VAL A 159 -18.98 -21.37 -0.01
CA VAL A 159 -19.39 -20.15 0.72
C VAL A 159 -18.22 -19.37 1.31
N ALA A 160 -16.99 -19.91 1.22
CA ALA A 160 -15.82 -19.29 1.80
C ALA A 160 -15.45 -17.95 1.14
N HIS A 161 -15.07 -16.98 1.97
CA HIS A 161 -14.42 -15.75 1.54
C HIS A 161 -12.90 -15.95 1.45
N ILE A 162 -12.45 -16.50 0.33
CA ILE A 162 -11.03 -16.68 0.03
C ILE A 162 -10.38 -15.37 -0.48
N SER A 163 -9.07 -15.24 -0.29
CA SER A 163 -8.34 -14.06 -0.78
C SER A 163 -8.28 -14.03 -2.31
N PRO A 164 -8.09 -12.85 -2.95
CA PRO A 164 -7.93 -12.76 -4.39
C PRO A 164 -6.81 -13.68 -4.91
N LEU A 165 -5.69 -13.73 -4.18
CA LEU A 165 -4.55 -14.59 -4.51
C LEU A 165 -4.92 -16.08 -4.44
N GLN A 166 -5.62 -16.50 -3.39
CA GLN A 166 -6.12 -17.88 -3.26
C GLN A 166 -7.08 -18.25 -4.39
N SER A 167 -7.99 -17.35 -4.73
CA SER A 167 -9.00 -17.57 -5.77
C SER A 167 -8.41 -17.69 -7.19
N GLY A 168 -7.26 -17.06 -7.43
CA GLY A 168 -6.63 -17.00 -8.76
C GLY A 168 -5.48 -17.99 -8.97
N CYS A 169 -4.73 -18.33 -7.91
CA CYS A 169 -3.54 -19.19 -8.03
C CYS A 169 -3.78 -20.63 -7.55
N CYS A 170 -4.65 -20.82 -6.56
CA CYS A 170 -4.79 -22.11 -5.87
C CYS A 170 -5.96 -22.96 -6.37
N LYS A 171 -6.78 -22.44 -7.29
CA LYS A 171 -7.90 -23.16 -7.91
C LYS A 171 -7.98 -22.81 -9.41
N PRO A 172 -8.56 -23.69 -10.25
CA PRO A 172 -8.83 -23.35 -11.64
C PRO A 172 -9.99 -22.34 -11.76
N PRO A 173 -10.11 -21.65 -12.89
CA PRO A 173 -11.26 -20.79 -13.19
C PRO A 173 -12.57 -21.58 -13.14
N THR A 174 -13.62 -21.00 -12.56
CA THR A 174 -14.92 -21.69 -12.45
C THR A 174 -15.55 -22.01 -13.81
N VAL A 175 -15.26 -21.20 -14.83
CA VAL A 175 -15.76 -21.38 -16.21
C VAL A 175 -15.30 -22.70 -16.86
N CYS A 176 -14.16 -23.23 -16.44
CA CYS A 176 -13.61 -24.49 -16.95
C CYS A 176 -14.45 -25.72 -16.56
N GLY A 177 -15.27 -25.59 -15.50
CA GLY A 177 -16.16 -26.65 -15.03
C GLY A 177 -15.43 -27.90 -14.52
N TYR A 178 -14.35 -27.71 -13.74
CA TYR A 178 -13.72 -28.83 -13.05
C TYR A 178 -14.58 -29.34 -11.90
N ASN A 179 -14.51 -30.65 -11.64
CA ASN A 179 -15.11 -31.28 -10.48
C ASN A 179 -14.23 -31.07 -9.24
N TYR A 180 -14.86 -30.62 -8.15
CA TYR A 180 -14.20 -30.38 -6.87
C TYR A 180 -13.83 -31.71 -6.20
N VAL A 181 -12.57 -31.84 -5.78
CA VAL A 181 -12.12 -32.93 -4.90
C VAL A 181 -11.67 -32.34 -3.56
N ASN A 182 -10.75 -31.38 -3.62
CA ASN A 182 -10.32 -30.58 -2.47
C ASN A 182 -9.98 -29.15 -2.95
N PRO A 183 -9.64 -28.20 -2.07
CA PRO A 183 -9.42 -26.80 -2.48
C PRO A 183 -8.36 -26.59 -3.57
N THR A 184 -7.33 -27.45 -3.64
CA THR A 184 -6.22 -27.36 -4.59
C THR A 184 -6.15 -28.52 -5.59
N LEU A 185 -7.14 -29.41 -5.60
CA LEU A 185 -7.22 -30.60 -6.44
C LEU A 185 -8.57 -30.65 -7.15
N TRP A 186 -8.51 -30.61 -8.47
CA TRP A 186 -9.66 -30.47 -9.34
C TRP A 186 -9.51 -31.42 -10.53
N LEU A 187 -10.58 -32.14 -10.88
CA LEU A 187 -10.54 -33.20 -11.89
C LEU A 187 -11.57 -32.98 -12.99
N ASN A 188 -11.25 -33.46 -14.20
CA ASN A 188 -12.14 -33.61 -15.35
C ASN A 188 -12.91 -32.30 -15.70
N PRO A 189 -12.28 -31.37 -16.44
CA PRO A 189 -12.97 -30.15 -16.88
C PRO A 189 -14.07 -30.47 -17.88
N THR A 190 -15.27 -29.90 -17.69
CA THR A 190 -16.36 -30.01 -18.68
C THR A 190 -16.17 -29.05 -19.86
N ASN A 191 -15.52 -27.91 -19.65
CA ASN A 191 -15.33 -26.86 -20.65
C ASN A 191 -13.85 -26.41 -20.75
N PRO A 192 -12.93 -27.28 -21.19
CA PRO A 192 -11.51 -26.93 -21.23
C PRO A 192 -11.18 -25.79 -22.21
N THR A 193 -12.04 -25.51 -23.19
CA THR A 193 -11.83 -24.46 -24.21
C THR A 193 -12.39 -23.09 -23.81
N SER A 194 -13.06 -22.96 -22.67
CA SER A 194 -13.72 -21.69 -22.29
C SER A 194 -12.73 -20.59 -21.91
N ASP A 195 -11.56 -20.96 -21.40
CA ASP A 195 -10.51 -20.04 -20.98
C ASP A 195 -9.14 -20.69 -21.22
N PRO A 196 -8.13 -19.96 -21.74
CA PRO A 196 -6.77 -20.50 -21.89
C PRO A 196 -6.16 -21.00 -20.58
N ASP A 197 -6.57 -20.44 -19.42
CA ASP A 197 -6.08 -20.88 -18.11
C ASP A 197 -6.55 -22.30 -17.76
N CYS A 198 -7.64 -22.80 -18.36
CA CYS A 198 -8.10 -24.17 -18.14
C CYS A 198 -7.04 -25.21 -18.53
N TYR A 199 -6.30 -24.98 -19.62
CA TYR A 199 -5.22 -25.88 -20.05
C TYR A 199 -3.93 -25.70 -19.23
N LEU A 200 -3.76 -24.55 -18.57
CA LEU A 200 -2.58 -24.24 -17.78
C LEU A 200 -2.68 -24.73 -16.34
N TRP A 201 -3.87 -25.08 -15.87
CA TRP A 201 -4.09 -25.64 -14.54
C TRP A 201 -3.35 -26.97 -14.36
N ASN A 202 -2.61 -27.11 -13.25
CA ASN A 202 -1.99 -28.36 -12.82
C ASN A 202 -2.33 -28.67 -11.36
N ASN A 203 -2.52 -29.94 -11.02
CA ASN A 203 -2.77 -30.40 -9.64
C ASN A 203 -1.49 -30.59 -8.82
N ASP A 204 -0.31 -30.51 -9.45
CA ASP A 204 0.97 -30.43 -8.75
C ASP A 204 1.02 -29.16 -7.89
N GLN A 205 1.24 -29.32 -6.59
CA GLN A 205 1.26 -28.23 -5.60
C GLN A 205 2.37 -27.21 -5.87
N SER A 206 3.44 -27.61 -6.57
CA SER A 206 4.53 -26.71 -6.96
C SER A 206 4.21 -25.86 -8.21
N GLN A 207 3.18 -26.23 -8.98
CA GLN A 207 2.85 -25.58 -10.26
C GLN A 207 1.50 -24.86 -10.24
N LEU A 208 0.45 -25.51 -9.73
CA LEU A 208 -0.92 -24.99 -9.62
C LEU A 208 -1.32 -24.11 -10.81
N CYS A 209 -1.95 -22.96 -10.58
CA CYS A 209 -2.22 -21.96 -11.62
C CYS A 209 -1.20 -20.81 -11.60
N TYR A 210 0.03 -21.01 -11.10
CA TYR A 210 1.00 -19.90 -10.96
C TYR A 210 1.41 -19.25 -12.29
N ASN A 211 1.17 -19.92 -13.43
CA ASN A 211 1.40 -19.34 -14.76
C ASN A 211 0.14 -18.76 -15.44
N CYS A 212 -1.03 -18.90 -14.81
CA CYS A 212 -2.31 -18.47 -15.34
C CYS A 212 -2.51 -16.95 -15.28
N ASN A 213 -3.37 -16.42 -16.14
CA ASN A 213 -3.84 -15.03 -16.06
C ASN A 213 -4.72 -14.81 -14.82
N SER A 214 -5.42 -15.84 -14.37
CA SER A 214 -6.21 -15.84 -13.14
C SER A 214 -5.33 -15.61 -11.91
N CYS A 215 -4.15 -16.21 -11.84
CA CYS A 215 -3.20 -15.98 -10.75
C CYS A 215 -2.60 -14.58 -10.79
N LYS A 216 -2.25 -14.10 -11.99
CA LYS A 216 -1.82 -12.70 -12.19
C LYS A 216 -2.90 -11.72 -11.72
N ALA A 217 -4.15 -11.95 -12.10
CA ALA A 217 -5.27 -11.12 -11.69
C ALA A 217 -5.54 -11.21 -10.19
N GLY A 218 -5.43 -12.40 -9.60
CA GLY A 218 -5.54 -12.62 -8.16
C GLY A 218 -4.46 -11.86 -7.38
N LEU A 219 -3.22 -11.86 -7.87
CA LEU A 219 -2.14 -11.05 -7.30
C LEU A 219 -2.49 -9.56 -7.38
N LEU A 220 -2.88 -9.05 -8.56
CA LEU A 220 -3.27 -7.63 -8.70
C LEU A 220 -4.42 -7.24 -7.77
N GLY A 221 -5.39 -8.12 -7.59
CA GLY A 221 -6.51 -7.93 -6.66
C GLY A 221 -6.05 -7.87 -5.20
N ASN A 222 -5.11 -8.74 -4.80
CA ASN A 222 -4.59 -8.76 -3.44
C ASN A 222 -3.77 -7.49 -3.15
N LEU A 223 -2.84 -7.14 -4.04
CA LEU A 223 -2.04 -5.92 -3.96
C LEU A 223 -2.93 -4.68 -3.84
N ARG A 224 -3.92 -4.53 -4.74
CA ARG A 224 -4.90 -3.43 -4.69
C ARG A 224 -5.58 -3.33 -3.32
N LYS A 225 -6.03 -4.46 -2.76
CA LYS A 225 -6.73 -4.49 -1.47
C LYS A 225 -5.81 -4.06 -0.33
N GLU A 226 -4.58 -4.54 -0.30
CA GLU A 226 -3.60 -4.19 0.72
C GLU A 226 -3.14 -2.73 0.60
N TRP A 227 -2.90 -2.27 -0.63
CA TRP A 227 -2.51 -0.90 -0.90
C TRP A 227 -3.60 0.09 -0.51
N ARG A 228 -4.87 -0.22 -0.76
CA ARG A 228 -5.98 0.62 -0.29
C ARG A 228 -6.01 0.72 1.23
N LYS A 229 -5.74 -0.37 1.96
CA LYS A 229 -5.66 -0.33 3.44
C LYS A 229 -4.53 0.57 3.93
N ALA A 230 -3.33 0.43 3.35
CA ALA A 230 -2.20 1.29 3.66
C ALA A 230 -2.47 2.76 3.29
N ASN A 231 -3.11 2.99 2.14
CA ASN A 231 -3.46 4.32 1.64
C ASN A 231 -4.43 5.05 2.59
N VAL A 232 -5.37 4.34 3.23
CA VAL A 232 -6.25 4.94 4.24
C VAL A 232 -5.46 5.47 5.44
N ILE A 233 -4.50 4.71 5.94
CA ILE A 233 -3.61 5.14 7.04
C ILE A 233 -2.79 6.36 6.60
N LEU A 234 -2.28 6.33 5.37
CA LEU A 234 -1.49 7.42 4.81
C LEU A 234 -2.33 8.71 4.63
N ILE A 235 -3.59 8.62 4.20
CA ILE A 235 -4.51 9.76 4.09
C ILE A 235 -4.69 10.43 5.44
N VAL A 236 -5.03 9.65 6.48
CA VAL A 236 -5.22 10.17 7.84
C VAL A 236 -3.96 10.90 8.31
N THR A 237 -2.79 10.29 8.06
CA THR A 237 -1.51 10.85 8.49
C THR A 237 -1.16 12.15 7.77
N VAL A 238 -1.36 12.21 6.45
CA VAL A 238 -1.10 13.41 5.65
C VAL A 238 -2.04 14.56 6.06
N VAL A 239 -3.30 14.27 6.38
CA VAL A 239 -4.22 15.28 6.91
C VAL A 239 -3.66 15.90 8.19
N VAL A 240 -3.22 15.08 9.15
CA VAL A 240 -2.61 15.58 10.40
C VAL A 240 -1.34 16.39 10.11
N LEU A 241 -0.47 15.92 9.22
CA LEU A 241 0.75 16.65 8.84
C LEU A 241 0.45 18.01 8.20
N ILE A 242 -0.58 18.12 7.37
CA ILE A 242 -1.04 19.39 6.79
C ILE A 242 -1.51 20.33 7.90
N TRP A 243 -2.33 19.86 8.84
CA TRP A 243 -2.78 20.66 9.98
C TRP A 243 -1.60 21.19 10.81
N VAL A 244 -0.65 20.32 11.16
CA VAL A 244 0.57 20.68 11.90
C VAL A 244 1.39 21.72 11.11
N TYR A 245 1.54 21.53 9.79
CA TYR A 245 2.25 22.45 8.92
C TYR A 245 1.59 23.83 8.85
N LEU A 246 0.26 23.91 8.74
CA LEU A 246 -0.46 25.18 8.72
C LEU A 246 -0.29 25.96 10.04
N ILE A 247 -0.36 25.27 11.19
CA ILE A 247 -0.13 25.89 12.49
C ILE A 247 1.32 26.38 12.57
N ALA A 248 2.30 25.57 12.16
CA ALA A 248 3.71 25.96 12.16
C ALA A 248 3.97 27.19 11.26
N CYS A 249 3.38 27.25 10.07
CA CYS A 249 3.46 28.41 9.19
C CYS A 249 2.79 29.66 9.81
N SER A 250 1.64 29.51 10.47
CA SER A 250 0.98 30.63 11.15
C SER A 250 1.81 31.19 12.31
N ALA A 251 2.43 30.30 13.10
CA ALA A 251 3.31 30.69 14.19
C ALA A 251 4.56 31.41 13.68
N PHE A 252 5.15 30.93 12.58
CA PHE A 252 6.29 31.57 11.93
C PHE A 252 5.95 32.97 11.37
N LYS A 253 4.83 33.10 10.67
CA LYS A 253 4.37 34.41 10.15
C LYS A 253 4.10 35.42 11.27
N ASN A 254 3.50 34.98 12.37
CA ASN A 254 3.23 35.85 13.51
C ASN A 254 4.53 36.35 14.15
N ALA A 255 5.52 35.46 14.37
CA ALA A 255 6.82 35.86 14.90
C ALA A 255 7.55 36.87 13.99
N GLN A 256 7.57 36.63 12.67
CA GLN A 256 8.18 37.54 11.72
C GLN A 256 7.50 38.93 11.69
N THR A 257 6.17 38.96 11.86
CA THR A 257 5.40 40.20 11.89
C THR A 257 5.71 41.01 13.15
N GLU A 258 5.81 40.35 14.31
CA GLU A 258 6.21 41.00 15.57
C GLU A 258 7.62 41.62 15.49
N ASP A 259 8.57 40.92 14.88
CA ASP A 259 9.94 41.44 14.69
C ASP A 259 9.99 42.64 13.75
N LEU A 260 9.21 42.63 12.67
CA LEU A 260 9.03 43.77 11.77
C LEU A 260 8.44 44.99 12.50
N PHE A 261 7.40 44.78 13.32
CA PHE A 261 6.81 45.84 14.14
C PHE A 261 7.79 46.39 15.18
N ARG A 262 8.60 45.54 15.83
CA ARG A 262 9.65 45.99 16.76
C ARG A 262 10.70 46.85 16.07
N ARG A 263 11.21 46.42 14.91
CA ARG A 263 12.18 47.22 14.13
C ARG A 263 11.58 48.54 13.66
N TYR A 264 10.33 48.54 13.21
CA TYR A 264 9.64 49.77 12.82
C TYR A 264 9.51 50.75 14.01
N LYS A 265 9.19 50.24 15.21
CA LYS A 265 9.08 51.06 16.42
C LYS A 265 10.43 51.59 16.93
N GLN A 266 11.53 50.86 16.69
CA GLN A 266 12.89 51.28 17.06
C GLN A 266 13.51 52.26 16.06
N GLY A 267 13.06 52.30 14.81
CA GLY A 267 13.52 53.27 13.80
C GLY A 267 12.90 54.67 13.90
N TRP A 268 11.99 54.89 14.85
CA TRP A 268 11.31 56.17 15.12
C TRP A 268 11.72 56.80 16.48
N ALA A 269 12.83 56.34 17.07
CA ALA A 269 13.47 56.94 18.23
C ALA A 269 14.89 57.38 17.85
#